data_AF-A0A918RDC2-F1
#
_entry.id   AF-A0A918RDC2-F1
#
_cell.length_a   1.000
_cell.length_b   1.000
_cell.length_c   1.000
_cell.angle_alpha   90.00
_cell.angle_beta   90.00
_cell.angle_gamma   90.00
#
_symmetry.space_group_name_H-M   'P 1'
#
loop_
_entity.id
_entity.type
_entity.pdbx_description
1 polymer ?
#
loop_
_entity_poly.entity_id
_entity_poly.type
_entity_poly.pdbx_seq_one_letter_code
_entity_poly.pdbx_strand_id
1 'polypeptide(L)'
;MTSEIDLLRVENDSLKNIVAEINSKYVFDSIFVKTSNNPDNSLKLNSDYKMEIMIVGYNSDKSYLVAYDKENDNKINLDTLNHEKGIYKYNTKLTNDLNKVFIDVHIENNYGKKVTGILADRIKTKN
;
A
#
# COMPACT_ATOMS: atom_id res chain seq x y z
N MET A 1 24.12 -38.09 24.30
CA MET A 1 24.19 -36.67 24.70
C MET A 1 24.42 -35.86 23.45
N THR A 2 23.47 -35.01 23.07
CA THR A 2 23.62 -34.05 21.97
C THR A 2 24.67 -33.03 22.37
N SER A 3 25.68 -32.78 21.54
CA SER A 3 26.69 -31.79 21.88
C SER A 3 26.09 -30.39 21.85
N GLU A 4 26.63 -29.47 22.65
CA GLU A 4 26.22 -28.07 22.63
C GLU A 4 26.33 -27.46 21.21
N ILE A 5 27.31 -27.94 20.43
CA ILE A 5 27.48 -27.58 19.02
C ILE A 5 26.29 -28.04 18.17
N ASP A 6 25.76 -29.24 18.41
CA ASP A 6 24.61 -29.75 17.64
C ASP A 6 23.33 -28.98 17.97
N LEU A 7 23.15 -28.57 19.24
CA LEU A 7 22.04 -27.70 19.64
C LEU A 7 22.13 -26.33 18.95
N LEU A 8 23.31 -25.71 18.96
CA LEU A 8 23.54 -24.42 18.31
C LEU A 8 23.34 -24.49 16.78
N ARG A 9 23.65 -25.63 16.15
CA ARG A 9 23.38 -25.84 14.71
C ARG A 9 21.89 -25.89 14.40
N VAL A 10 21.13 -26.64 15.18
CA VAL A 10 19.66 -26.74 15.02
C VAL A 10 19.00 -25.37 15.20
N GLU A 11 19.47 -24.59 16.18
CA GLU A 11 18.98 -23.23 16.41
C GLU A 11 19.32 -22.30 15.23
N ASN A 12 20.55 -22.38 14.70
CA ASN A 12 20.96 -21.61 13.53
C ASN A 12 20.12 -21.92 12.29
N ASP A 13 19.85 -23.20 12.03
CA ASP A 13 19.03 -23.62 10.90
C ASP A 13 17.56 -23.16 11.06
N SER A 14 17.04 -23.18 12.28
CA SER A 14 15.71 -22.65 12.59
C SER A 14 15.62 -21.14 12.32
N LEU A 15 16.64 -20.38 12.74
CA LEU A 15 16.72 -18.94 12.48
C LEU A 15 16.78 -18.64 10.99
N LYS A 16 17.58 -19.40 10.22
CA LYS A 16 17.64 -19.26 8.76
C LYS A 16 16.29 -19.51 8.10
N ASN A 17 15.55 -20.52 8.56
CA ASN A 17 14.21 -20.82 8.04
C ASN A 17 13.23 -19.69 8.34
N ILE A 18 13.24 -19.14 9.56
CA ILE A 18 12.41 -17.99 9.94
C ILE A 18 12.73 -16.78 9.06
N VAL A 19 14.02 -16.48 8.86
CA VAL A 19 14.46 -15.37 8.00
C VAL A 19 14.03 -15.59 6.54
N ALA A 20 14.16 -16.81 6.02
CA ALA A 20 13.70 -17.15 4.68
C ALA A 20 12.18 -17.01 4.52
N GLU A 21 11.42 -17.42 5.53
CA GLU A 21 9.96 -17.26 5.55
C GLU A 21 9.55 -15.78 5.57
N ILE A 22 10.21 -14.96 6.40
CA ILE A 22 10.00 -13.50 6.46
C ILE A 22 10.32 -12.87 5.11
N ASN A 23 11.47 -13.23 4.52
CA ASN A 23 11.88 -12.73 3.20
C ASN A 23 10.84 -13.08 2.13
N SER A 24 10.34 -14.31 2.13
CA SER A 24 9.34 -14.73 1.13
C SER A 24 7.99 -14.02 1.27
N LYS A 25 7.59 -13.63 2.50
CA LYS A 25 6.25 -13.08 2.79
C LYS A 25 6.20 -11.56 2.79
N TYR A 26 7.28 -10.87 3.16
CA TYR A 26 7.25 -9.44 3.48
C TYR A 26 8.28 -8.61 2.72
N VAL A 27 9.20 -9.24 1.99
CA VAL A 27 10.22 -8.56 1.17
C VAL A 27 9.77 -8.63 -0.28
N PHE A 28 9.57 -7.47 -0.92
CA PHE A 28 9.10 -7.39 -2.30
C PHE A 28 10.18 -6.87 -3.25
N ASP A 29 10.39 -7.57 -4.38
CA ASP A 29 11.33 -7.17 -5.46
C ASP A 29 10.86 -5.91 -6.19
N SER A 30 9.55 -5.70 -6.24
CA SER A 30 8.90 -4.53 -6.82
C SER A 30 7.60 -4.22 -6.10
N ILE A 31 7.26 -2.93 -6.05
CA ILE A 31 6.05 -2.43 -5.42
C ILE A 31 5.43 -1.42 -6.37
N PHE A 32 4.13 -1.56 -6.64
CA PHE A 32 3.36 -0.71 -7.53
C PHE A 32 2.15 -0.13 -6.80
N VAL A 33 1.80 1.11 -7.14
CA VAL A 33 0.56 1.73 -6.70
C VAL A 33 -0.38 1.80 -7.91
N LYS A 34 -1.59 1.27 -7.75
CA LYS A 34 -2.64 1.29 -8.76
C LYS A 34 -3.88 1.96 -8.20
N THR A 35 -4.51 2.81 -9.00
CA THR A 35 -5.82 3.38 -8.68
C THR A 35 -6.92 2.81 -9.57
N SER A 36 -8.14 2.75 -9.04
CA SER A 36 -9.34 2.35 -9.78
C SER A 36 -10.49 3.25 -9.36
N ASN A 37 -11.18 3.84 -10.33
CA ASN A 37 -12.31 4.73 -10.06
C ASN A 37 -13.59 3.92 -9.96
N ASN A 38 -14.48 4.30 -9.04
CA ASN A 38 -15.81 3.70 -9.00
C ASN A 38 -16.60 4.07 -10.28
N PRO A 39 -17.18 3.09 -11.00
CA PRO A 39 -17.91 3.35 -12.25
C PRO A 39 -19.16 4.22 -12.05
N ASP A 40 -19.73 4.25 -10.84
CA ASP A 40 -20.93 5.01 -10.50
C ASP A 40 -20.64 6.48 -10.16
N ASN A 41 -19.38 6.92 -10.25
CA ASN A 41 -19.01 8.31 -10.01
C ASN A 41 -19.69 9.24 -11.04
N SER A 42 -20.63 10.07 -10.57
CA SER A 42 -21.38 10.99 -11.45
C SER A 42 -20.55 12.15 -12.01
N LEU A 43 -19.41 12.46 -11.38
CA LEU A 43 -18.51 13.58 -11.69
C LEU A 43 -19.19 14.96 -11.68
N LYS A 44 -20.35 15.12 -11.05
CA LYS A 44 -21.04 16.40 -10.96
C LYS A 44 -20.47 17.26 -9.84
N LEU A 45 -20.63 18.58 -9.94
CA LEU A 45 -20.31 19.47 -8.83
C LEU A 45 -21.13 19.07 -7.58
N ASN A 46 -20.48 19.05 -6.43
CA ASN A 46 -21.00 18.61 -5.14
C ASN A 46 -21.42 17.14 -5.06
N SER A 47 -21.06 16.29 -6.02
CA SER A 47 -21.28 14.84 -5.91
C SER A 47 -20.18 14.17 -5.10
N ASP A 48 -20.52 13.04 -4.51
CA ASP A 48 -19.53 12.13 -3.93
C ASP A 48 -18.69 11.49 -5.05
N TYR A 49 -17.43 11.24 -4.72
CA TYR A 49 -16.46 10.59 -5.59
C TYR A 49 -15.72 9.52 -4.80
N LYS A 50 -15.61 8.33 -5.41
CA LYS A 50 -14.98 7.16 -4.81
C LYS A 50 -13.86 6.63 -5.70
N MET A 51 -12.71 6.35 -5.09
CA MET A 51 -11.56 5.73 -5.75
C MET A 51 -10.97 4.68 -4.82
N GLU A 52 -10.49 3.59 -5.40
CA GLU A 52 -9.72 2.57 -4.71
C GLU A 52 -8.24 2.74 -5.06
N ILE A 53 -7.40 2.73 -4.03
CA ILE A 53 -5.95 2.76 -4.15
C ILE A 53 -5.45 1.39 -3.68
N MET A 54 -4.65 0.74 -4.51
CA MET A 54 -4.08 -0.58 -4.26
C MET A 54 -2.56 -0.48 -4.28
N ILE A 55 -1.92 -1.06 -3.28
CA ILE A 55 -0.47 -1.24 -3.25
C ILE A 55 -0.18 -2.72 -3.48
N VAL A 56 0.51 -3.02 -4.57
CA VAL A 56 0.80 -4.39 -5.04
C VAL A 56 2.29 -4.64 -4.92
N GLY A 57 2.67 -5.58 -4.06
CA GLY A 57 4.02 -6.12 -3.96
C GLY A 57 4.20 -7.32 -4.88
N TYR A 58 5.32 -7.40 -5.58
CA TYR A 58 5.67 -8.50 -6.46
C TYR A 58 7.03 -9.06 -6.10
N ASN A 59 7.09 -10.38 -5.97
CA ASN A 59 8.31 -11.20 -6.08
C ASN A 59 8.23 -12.00 -7.38
N SER A 60 9.37 -12.39 -7.95
CA SER A 60 9.43 -13.16 -9.22
C SER A 60 8.51 -14.39 -9.25
N ASP A 61 8.17 -14.92 -8.07
CA ASP A 61 7.47 -16.19 -7.93
C ASP A 61 6.05 -16.04 -7.35
N LYS A 62 5.70 -14.86 -6.78
CA LYS A 62 4.42 -14.60 -6.08
C LYS A 62 4.06 -13.11 -6.03
N SER A 63 2.77 -12.80 -6.12
CA SER A 63 2.22 -11.44 -5.94
C SER A 63 1.51 -11.34 -4.60
N TYR A 64 1.71 -10.23 -3.89
CA TYR A 64 1.08 -9.95 -2.59
C TYR A 64 0.48 -8.55 -2.58
N LEU A 65 -0.52 -8.36 -1.74
CA LEU A 65 -1.20 -7.09 -1.58
C LEU A 65 -0.75 -6.51 -0.23
N VAL A 66 -0.16 -5.31 -0.25
CA VAL A 66 0.61 -4.76 0.88
C VAL A 66 -0.08 -3.49 1.37
N ALA A 67 -0.20 -3.29 2.68
CA ALA A 67 -0.80 -2.08 3.26
C ALA A 67 0.25 -1.36 4.11
N TYR A 68 0.53 -0.07 3.81
CA TYR A 68 1.31 0.81 4.67
C TYR A 68 0.72 2.22 4.66
N ASP A 69 0.67 2.82 5.85
CA ASP A 69 0.13 4.16 6.09
C ASP A 69 1.18 4.99 6.85
N LYS A 70 1.41 6.24 6.43
CA LYS A 70 2.22 7.20 7.19
C LYS A 70 1.68 8.61 6.94
N GLU A 71 1.35 9.29 8.04
CA GLU A 71 0.80 10.64 8.09
C GLU A 71 1.74 11.70 7.52
N ASN A 72 1.16 12.66 6.80
CA ASN A 72 1.75 13.98 6.63
C ASN A 72 0.66 15.06 6.53
N ASP A 73 0.91 16.19 7.19
CA ASP A 73 -0.07 17.19 7.68
C ASP A 73 -0.89 17.97 6.62
N ASN A 74 -0.86 17.63 5.33
CA ASN A 74 -1.47 18.50 4.32
C ASN A 74 -2.27 17.85 3.18
N LYS A 75 -2.31 16.52 3.04
CA LYS A 75 -2.92 15.92 1.84
C LYS A 75 -3.66 14.61 2.15
N ILE A 76 -4.99 14.68 1.96
CA ILE A 76 -6.06 13.69 2.22
C ILE A 76 -6.42 13.54 3.71
N ASN A 77 -7.71 13.74 4.03
CA ASN A 77 -8.26 13.46 5.35
C ASN A 77 -8.34 11.94 5.55
N LEU A 78 -7.69 11.39 6.57
CA LEU A 78 -7.72 9.97 6.89
C LEU A 78 -9.13 9.42 7.15
N ASP A 79 -10.07 10.25 7.60
CA ASP A 79 -11.50 9.87 7.74
C ASP A 79 -12.12 9.44 6.40
N THR A 80 -11.52 9.86 5.29
CA THR A 80 -11.98 9.52 3.94
C THR A 80 -11.42 8.21 3.40
N LEU A 81 -10.47 7.59 4.12
CA LEU A 81 -9.73 6.42 3.70
C LEU A 81 -10.15 5.21 4.54
N ASN A 82 -10.82 4.24 3.93
CA ASN A 82 -11.18 2.99 4.60
C ASN A 82 -10.35 1.83 4.05
N HIS A 83 -9.69 1.07 4.93
CA HIS A 83 -8.84 -0.06 4.54
C HIS A 83 -9.62 -1.39 4.51
N GLU A 84 -9.51 -2.14 3.40
CA GLU A 84 -9.99 -3.51 3.28
C GLU A 84 -9.00 -4.36 2.48
N LYS A 85 -8.31 -5.31 3.13
CA LYS A 85 -7.40 -6.28 2.49
C LYS A 85 -6.35 -5.61 1.58
N GLY A 86 -5.73 -4.52 2.05
CA GLY A 86 -4.72 -3.66 1.39
C GLY A 86 -5.22 -2.81 0.22
N ILE A 87 -6.54 -2.74 0.05
CA ILE A 87 -7.19 -1.72 -0.76
C ILE A 87 -7.59 -0.58 0.16
N TYR A 88 -7.23 0.64 -0.22
CA TYR A 88 -7.62 1.86 0.46
C TYR A 88 -8.73 2.54 -0.34
N LYS A 89 -9.93 2.62 0.25
CA LYS A 89 -11.09 3.27 -0.36
C LYS A 89 -11.08 4.75 0.01
N TYR A 90 -10.80 5.60 -0.96
CA TYR A 90 -10.83 7.06 -0.86
C TYR A 90 -12.21 7.59 -1.24
N ASN A 91 -12.81 8.40 -0.37
CA ASN A 91 -14.12 9.04 -0.61
C ASN A 91 -14.03 10.55 -0.42
N THR A 92 -14.35 11.34 -1.43
CA THR A 92 -14.36 12.81 -1.30
C THR A 92 -15.55 13.44 -1.99
N LYS A 93 -15.76 14.72 -1.75
CA LYS A 93 -16.79 15.52 -2.42
C LYS A 93 -16.14 16.40 -3.48
N LEU A 94 -16.69 16.39 -4.70
CA LEU A 94 -16.18 17.21 -5.80
C LEU A 94 -16.68 18.66 -5.65
N THR A 95 -15.95 19.50 -4.94
CA THR A 95 -16.37 20.87 -4.61
C THR A 95 -15.88 21.93 -5.59
N ASN A 96 -14.94 21.58 -6.49
CA ASN A 96 -14.37 22.49 -7.48
C ASN A 96 -14.54 21.95 -8.91
N ASP A 97 -14.35 22.80 -9.92
CA ASP A 97 -14.31 22.37 -11.33
C ASP A 97 -13.15 21.41 -11.62
N LEU A 98 -12.06 21.57 -10.89
CA LEU A 98 -10.88 20.71 -10.93
C LEU A 98 -10.45 20.36 -9.51
N ASN A 99 -10.78 19.15 -9.08
CA ASN A 99 -10.41 18.63 -7.78
C ASN A 99 -9.05 17.92 -7.91
N LYS A 100 -8.09 18.31 -7.08
CA LYS A 100 -6.75 17.71 -7.09
C LYS A 100 -6.65 16.75 -5.91
N VAL A 101 -6.25 15.52 -6.20
CA VAL A 101 -5.99 14.48 -5.20
C VAL A 101 -4.49 14.28 -5.14
N PHE A 102 -3.94 14.27 -3.93
CA PHE A 102 -2.54 13.97 -3.68
C PHE A 102 -2.46 12.99 -2.52
N ILE A 103 -1.79 11.86 -2.72
CA ILE A 103 -1.56 10.85 -1.70
C ILE A 103 -0.05 10.74 -1.53
N ASP A 104 0.43 10.94 -0.31
CA ASP A 104 1.81 10.63 0.03
C ASP A 104 1.91 9.12 0.26
N VAL A 105 2.80 8.47 -0.49
CA VAL A 105 3.03 7.03 -0.41
C VAL A 105 4.35 6.83 0.32
N HIS A 106 4.28 6.21 1.50
CA HIS A 106 5.44 5.91 2.34
C HIS A 106 5.44 4.42 2.70
N ILE A 107 6.16 3.64 1.90
CA ILE A 107 6.32 2.21 2.11
C ILE A 107 7.74 1.98 2.63
N GLU A 108 7.83 1.84 3.95
CA GLU A 108 9.06 1.58 4.69
C GLU A 108 9.06 0.14 5.20
N ASN A 109 10.20 -0.55 5.04
CA ASN A 109 10.44 -1.87 5.63
C ASN A 109 11.93 -2.01 5.98
N ASN A 110 12.22 -2.95 6.88
CA ASN A 110 13.59 -3.28 7.26
C ASN A 110 14.29 -4.16 6.20
N TYR A 111 13.50 -4.83 5.35
CA TYR A 111 13.96 -5.79 4.36
C TYR A 111 13.14 -5.61 3.07
N GLY A 112 13.79 -5.39 1.93
CA GLY A 112 13.14 -5.25 0.61
C GLY A 112 13.24 -3.85 -0.01
N LYS A 113 12.45 -3.60 -1.06
CA LYS A 113 12.39 -2.28 -1.68
C LYS A 113 11.53 -1.33 -0.86
N LYS A 114 12.04 -0.11 -0.70
CA LYS A 114 11.31 1.02 -0.14
C LYS A 114 10.70 1.81 -1.29
N VAL A 115 9.48 2.30 -1.10
CA VAL A 115 8.84 3.21 -2.05
C VAL A 115 8.39 4.44 -1.30
N THR A 116 8.89 5.59 -1.74
CA THR A 116 8.43 6.90 -1.29
C THR A 116 8.08 7.72 -2.52
N GLY A 117 6.96 8.45 -2.47
CA GLY A 117 6.52 9.25 -3.59
C GLY A 117 5.15 9.86 -3.36
N ILE A 118 4.66 10.59 -4.38
CA ILE A 118 3.37 11.24 -4.34
C ILE A 118 2.54 10.71 -5.50
N LEU A 119 1.37 10.11 -5.21
CA LEU A 119 0.36 9.86 -6.22
C LEU A 119 -0.47 11.14 -6.39
N ALA A 120 -0.48 11.69 -7.60
CA ALA A 120 -1.23 12.89 -7.91
C ALA A 120 -2.27 12.61 -9.01
N ASP A 121 -3.51 12.99 -8.76
CA ASP A 121 -4.60 12.89 -9.72
C ASP A 121 -5.40 14.20 -9.82
N ARG A 122 -6.08 14.39 -10.95
CA ARG A 122 -6.87 15.58 -11.27
C ARG A 122 -8.22 15.17 -11.82
N ILE A 123 -9.25 15.40 -11.02
CA ILE A 123 -10.64 15.03 -11.34
C ILE A 123 -11.38 16.28 -11.78
N LYS A 124 -11.73 16.33 -13.06
CA LYS A 124 -12.54 17.41 -13.63
C LYS A 124 -14.02 17.08 -13.47
N THR A 125 -14.81 18.01 -12.93
CA THR A 125 -16.27 17.84 -12.90
C THR A 125 -16.84 17.97 -14.32
N LYS A 126 -17.97 17.30 -14.54
CA LYS A 126 -18.77 17.41 -15.76
C LYS A 126 -20.03 18.20 -15.42
N ASN A 127 -20.28 19.25 -16.20
CA ASN A 127 -21.55 19.98 -16.17
C ASN A 127 -22.64 19.17 -16.87
#